data_AF-A0AA37I3J9-F1
#
_entry.id   AF-A0AA37I3J9-F1
#
_cell.length_a   1.000
_cell.length_b   1.000
_cell.length_c   1.000
_cell.angle_alpha   90.00
_cell.angle_beta   90.00
_cell.angle_gamma   90.00
#
_symmetry.space_group_name_H-M   'P 1'
#
loop_
_entity.id
_entity.type
_entity.pdbx_description
1 polymer ?
#
loop_
_entity_poly.entity_id
_entity_poly.type
_entity_poly.pdbx_seq_one_letter_code
_entity_poly.pdbx_strand_id
1 'polypeptide(L)'
;MDDVAQTMGISKRTIYELYDKKEDLLFEVVVKHFKQRMDRMEQAVSHCSNVMEILLEVYHMKVSNFKETNPLFFTEMIRYPQVKKFLDEQNNLMRDSSYGFIQRGVEEGYFRADLNYQMAVLQFDAMGEYIMQKELYRQYSIEDIFRNLVFVSLRGLCTDKGIKAIDEMLFQ
;
A
#
# COMPACT_ATOMS: atom_id res chain seq x y z
N MET A 1 -3.16 -19.00 -18.45
CA MET A 1 -3.34 -18.82 -19.91
C MET A 1 -4.61 -19.51 -20.37
N ASP A 2 -4.77 -20.80 -20.07
CA ASP A 2 -5.96 -21.60 -20.39
C ASP A 2 -7.25 -20.98 -19.87
N ASP A 3 -7.33 -20.77 -18.57
CA ASP A 3 -8.52 -20.19 -17.92
C ASP A 3 -8.81 -18.76 -18.43
N VAL A 4 -7.76 -18.00 -18.73
CA VAL A 4 -7.87 -16.64 -19.28
C VAL A 4 -8.47 -16.68 -20.69
N ALA A 5 -7.94 -17.54 -21.57
CA ALA A 5 -8.44 -17.73 -22.93
C ALA A 5 -9.90 -18.19 -22.93
N GLN A 6 -10.24 -19.16 -22.07
CA GLN A 6 -11.59 -19.66 -21.91
C GLN A 6 -12.55 -18.57 -21.42
N THR A 7 -12.16 -17.81 -20.38
CA THR A 7 -12.99 -16.72 -19.83
C THR A 7 -13.23 -15.62 -20.86
N MET A 8 -12.24 -15.32 -21.70
CA MET A 8 -12.33 -14.32 -22.77
C MET A 8 -12.98 -14.84 -24.05
N GLY A 9 -13.26 -16.14 -24.17
CA GLY A 9 -13.81 -16.75 -25.39
C GLY A 9 -12.86 -16.73 -26.59
N ILE A 10 -11.54 -16.69 -26.36
CA ILE A 10 -10.51 -16.64 -27.40
C ILE A 10 -9.61 -17.87 -27.36
N SER A 11 -8.80 -18.06 -28.39
CA SER A 11 -7.80 -19.14 -28.40
C SER A 11 -6.59 -18.78 -27.53
N LYS A 12 -5.94 -19.78 -26.92
CA LYS A 12 -4.65 -19.58 -26.23
C LYS A 12 -3.60 -18.97 -27.15
N ARG A 13 -3.62 -19.36 -28.44
CA ARG A 13 -2.71 -18.86 -29.47
C ARG A 13 -2.80 -17.33 -29.58
N THR A 14 -4.00 -16.78 -29.53
CA THR A 14 -4.24 -15.33 -29.55
C THR A 14 -3.57 -14.61 -28.37
N ILE A 15 -3.54 -15.23 -27.18
CA ILE A 15 -2.82 -14.65 -26.04
C ILE A 15 -1.31 -14.75 -26.26
N TYR A 16 -0.83 -15.90 -26.76
CA TYR A 16 0.59 -16.11 -27.04
C TYR A 16 1.14 -15.25 -28.18
N GLU A 17 0.29 -14.76 -29.09
CA GLU A 17 0.67 -13.77 -30.11
C GLU A 17 1.01 -12.40 -29.50
N LEU A 18 0.52 -12.12 -28.29
CA LEU A 18 0.79 -10.87 -27.56
C LEU A 18 1.81 -11.05 -26.43
N TYR A 19 1.85 -12.23 -25.81
CA TYR A 19 2.67 -12.53 -24.64
C TYR A 19 3.36 -13.88 -24.77
N ASP A 20 4.68 -13.88 -24.89
CA ASP A 20 5.47 -15.10 -25.02
C ASP A 20 5.33 -16.03 -23.81
N LYS A 21 5.25 -15.46 -22.60
CA LYS A 21 5.17 -16.21 -21.35
C LYS A 21 4.04 -15.71 -20.46
N LYS A 22 3.53 -16.60 -19.58
CA LYS A 22 2.52 -16.22 -18.58
C LYS A 22 3.05 -15.15 -17.62
N GLU A 23 4.36 -15.16 -17.37
CA GLU A 23 5.07 -14.21 -16.52
C GLU A 23 5.01 -12.79 -17.09
N ASP A 24 5.10 -12.65 -18.41
CA ASP A 24 5.05 -11.35 -19.09
C ASP A 24 3.64 -10.75 -19.00
N LEU A 25 2.62 -11.57 -19.25
CA LEU A 25 1.22 -11.18 -19.04
C LEU A 25 0.95 -10.79 -17.57
N LEU A 26 1.44 -11.59 -16.62
CA LEU A 26 1.31 -11.29 -15.19
C LEU A 26 1.95 -9.93 -14.86
N PHE A 27 3.19 -9.70 -15.32
CA PHE A 27 3.91 -8.46 -15.08
C PHE A 27 3.14 -7.24 -15.59
N GLU A 28 2.67 -7.28 -16.83
CA GLU A 28 1.89 -6.18 -17.43
C GLU A 28 0.58 -5.91 -16.68
N VAL A 29 -0.12 -6.95 -16.22
CA VAL A 29 -1.32 -6.80 -15.39
C VAL A 29 -0.98 -6.11 -14.06
N VAL A 30 0.12 -6.50 -13.41
CA VAL A 30 0.56 -5.90 -12.14
C VAL A 30 0.93 -4.43 -12.33
N VAL A 31 1.69 -4.10 -13.38
CA VAL A 31 2.07 -2.72 -13.70
C VAL A 31 0.83 -1.87 -13.99
N LYS A 32 -0.10 -2.39 -14.79
CA LYS A 32 -1.36 -1.69 -15.09
C LYS A 32 -2.18 -1.44 -13.82
N HIS A 33 -2.35 -2.45 -12.98
CA HIS A 33 -3.12 -2.31 -11.74
C HIS A 33 -2.44 -1.34 -10.75
N PHE A 34 -1.10 -1.38 -10.67
CA PHE A 34 -0.33 -0.44 -9.87
C PHE A 34 -0.56 1.01 -10.34
N LYS A 35 -0.45 1.29 -11.64
CA LYS A 35 -0.70 2.63 -12.22
C LYS A 35 -2.11 3.13 -11.89
N GLN A 36 -3.13 2.30 -12.14
CA GLN A 36 -4.51 2.65 -11.80
C GLN A 36 -4.70 2.97 -10.32
N ARG A 37 -4.00 2.25 -9.42
CA ARG A 37 -4.04 2.53 -7.99
C ARG A 37 -3.35 3.86 -7.65
N MET A 38 -2.27 4.20 -8.33
CA MET A 38 -1.60 5.49 -8.14
C MET A 38 -2.45 6.65 -8.65
N ASP A 39 -3.09 6.51 -9.82
CA ASP A 39 -4.00 7.53 -10.33
C ASP A 39 -5.18 7.78 -9.37
N ARG A 40 -5.77 6.70 -8.83
CA ARG A 40 -6.82 6.81 -7.80
C ARG A 40 -6.31 7.48 -6.52
N MET A 41 -5.10 7.13 -6.09
CA MET A 41 -4.49 7.73 -4.91
C MET A 41 -4.28 9.22 -5.12
N GLU A 42 -3.70 9.62 -6.25
CA GLU A 42 -3.48 11.03 -6.60
C GLU A 42 -4.80 11.83 -6.62
N GLN A 43 -5.87 11.24 -7.16
CA GLN A 43 -7.20 11.84 -7.13
C GLN A 43 -7.80 11.92 -5.72
N ALA A 44 -7.61 10.92 -4.87
CA ALA A 44 -8.11 10.95 -3.50
C ALA A 44 -7.38 12.03 -2.67
N VAL A 45 -6.05 12.08 -2.77
CA VAL A 45 -5.24 13.03 -1.98
C VAL A 45 -5.35 14.47 -2.47
N SER A 46 -5.74 14.72 -3.73
CA SER A 46 -5.89 16.08 -4.26
C SER A 46 -7.01 16.89 -3.58
N HIS A 47 -7.96 16.19 -2.95
CA HIS A 47 -9.04 16.81 -2.18
C HIS A 47 -8.73 16.92 -0.68
N CYS A 48 -7.61 16.37 -0.22
CA CYS A 48 -7.23 16.34 1.19
C CYS A 48 -6.58 17.65 1.63
N SER A 49 -7.15 18.25 2.68
CA SER A 49 -6.72 19.54 3.23
C SER A 49 -5.50 19.42 4.14
N ASN A 50 -5.25 18.25 4.72
CA ASN A 50 -4.14 18.00 5.64
C ASN A 50 -3.61 16.57 5.56
N VAL A 51 -2.46 16.31 6.22
CA VAL A 51 -1.81 14.99 6.22
C VAL A 51 -2.64 13.89 6.88
N MET A 52 -3.54 14.25 7.80
CA MET A 52 -4.38 13.30 8.51
C MET A 52 -5.48 12.76 7.57
N GLU A 53 -6.11 13.62 6.78
CA GLU A 53 -7.06 13.21 5.72
C GLU A 53 -6.39 12.28 4.69
N ILE A 54 -5.16 12.59 4.29
CA ILE A 54 -4.38 11.72 3.39
C ILE A 54 -4.18 10.33 4.02
N LEU A 55 -3.82 10.25 5.31
CA LEU A 55 -3.65 8.97 6.00
C LEU A 55 -4.95 8.17 6.05
N LEU A 56 -6.07 8.85 6.25
CA LEU A 56 -7.38 8.22 6.29
C LEU A 56 -7.75 7.61 4.92
N GLU A 57 -7.56 8.36 3.84
CA GLU A 57 -7.78 7.86 2.48
C GLU A 57 -6.88 6.66 2.16
N VAL A 58 -5.59 6.76 2.50
CA VAL A 58 -4.64 5.65 2.34
C VAL A 58 -5.10 4.42 3.13
N TYR A 59 -5.56 4.60 4.36
CA TYR A 59 -6.09 3.53 5.20
C TYR A 59 -7.30 2.86 4.55
N HIS A 60 -8.33 3.62 4.15
CA HIS A 60 -9.53 3.08 3.51
C HIS A 60 -9.21 2.34 2.22
N MET A 61 -8.36 2.92 1.37
CA MET A 61 -7.91 2.26 0.15
C MET A 61 -7.16 0.95 0.45
N LYS A 62 -6.29 0.92 1.46
CA LYS A 62 -5.56 -0.32 1.83
C LYS A 62 -6.51 -1.39 2.35
N VAL A 63 -7.43 -1.04 3.24
CA VAL A 63 -8.44 -1.97 3.77
C VAL A 63 -9.33 -2.52 2.65
N SER A 64 -9.86 -1.67 1.77
CA SER A 64 -10.71 -2.11 0.64
C SER A 64 -9.95 -3.03 -0.30
N ASN A 65 -8.74 -2.64 -0.71
CA ASN A 65 -7.91 -3.45 -1.62
C ASN A 65 -7.60 -4.83 -1.03
N PHE A 66 -7.31 -4.90 0.27
CA PHE A 66 -7.08 -6.19 0.93
C PHE A 66 -8.34 -7.04 1.05
N LYS A 67 -9.53 -6.44 1.25
CA LYS A 67 -10.80 -7.18 1.28
C LYS A 67 -11.17 -7.76 -0.09
N GLU A 68 -10.86 -7.02 -1.15
CA GLU A 68 -11.17 -7.40 -2.53
C GLU A 68 -10.15 -8.35 -3.16
N THR A 69 -8.98 -8.53 -2.52
CA THR A 69 -7.87 -9.32 -3.05
C THR A 69 -7.59 -10.53 -2.18
N ASN A 70 -7.45 -11.72 -2.78
CA ASN A 70 -6.97 -12.89 -2.05
C ASN A 70 -5.55 -12.62 -1.53
N PRO A 71 -5.28 -12.66 -0.22
CA PRO A 71 -3.96 -12.33 0.31
C PRO A 71 -2.82 -13.21 -0.23
N LEU A 72 -3.11 -14.44 -0.68
CA LEU A 72 -2.15 -15.30 -1.38
C LEU A 72 -1.55 -14.61 -2.62
N PHE A 73 -2.33 -13.79 -3.31
CA PHE A 73 -1.90 -13.03 -4.49
C PHE A 73 -0.63 -12.23 -4.20
N PHE A 74 -0.56 -11.55 -3.04
CA PHE A 74 0.61 -10.75 -2.67
C PHE A 74 1.85 -11.64 -2.43
N THR A 75 1.68 -12.78 -1.76
CA THR A 75 2.80 -13.72 -1.49
C THR A 75 3.26 -14.49 -2.73
N GLU A 76 2.37 -14.71 -3.70
CA GLU A 76 2.72 -15.42 -4.92
C GLU A 76 3.39 -14.51 -5.94
N MET A 77 2.92 -13.27 -6.10
CA MET A 77 3.52 -12.30 -7.02
C MET A 77 5.00 -12.02 -6.74
N ILE A 78 5.39 -11.94 -5.48
CA ILE A 78 6.79 -11.67 -5.11
C ILE A 78 7.76 -12.79 -5.51
N ARG A 79 7.25 -13.98 -5.86
CA ARG A 79 8.06 -15.09 -6.39
C ARG A 79 8.54 -14.82 -7.82
N TYR A 80 7.94 -13.86 -8.52
CA TYR A 80 8.32 -13.46 -9.87
C TYR A 80 9.34 -12.31 -9.81
N PRO A 81 10.60 -12.51 -10.23
CA PRO A 81 11.67 -11.52 -10.03
C PRO A 81 11.41 -10.15 -10.65
N GLN A 82 10.76 -10.10 -11.82
CA GLN A 82 10.42 -8.83 -12.48
C GLN A 82 9.37 -8.04 -11.68
N VAL A 83 8.34 -8.72 -11.17
CA VAL A 83 7.32 -8.10 -10.32
C VAL A 83 7.94 -7.61 -9.01
N LYS A 84 8.75 -8.44 -8.36
CA LYS A 84 9.46 -8.05 -7.13
C LYS A 84 10.32 -6.80 -7.37
N LYS A 85 11.16 -6.81 -8.42
CA LYS A 85 12.02 -5.67 -8.75
C LYS A 85 11.22 -4.39 -8.98
N PHE A 86 10.13 -4.48 -9.75
CA PHE A 86 9.24 -3.34 -9.98
C PHE A 86 8.66 -2.80 -8.67
N LEU A 87 8.12 -3.67 -7.81
CA LEU A 87 7.56 -3.25 -6.52
C LEU A 87 8.63 -2.63 -5.60
N ASP A 88 9.84 -3.18 -5.56
CA ASP A 88 10.96 -2.62 -4.80
C ASP A 88 11.34 -1.21 -5.30
N GLU A 89 11.39 -1.00 -6.63
CA GLU A 89 11.62 0.31 -7.24
C GLU A 89 10.51 1.31 -6.86
N GLN A 90 9.25 0.88 -6.90
CA GLN A 90 8.12 1.74 -6.51
C GLN A 90 8.16 2.09 -5.01
N ASN A 91 8.50 1.13 -4.15
CA ASN A 91 8.64 1.37 -2.71
C ASN A 91 9.76 2.39 -2.41
N ASN A 92 10.87 2.32 -3.15
CA ASN A 92 11.95 3.31 -3.00
C ASN A 92 11.50 4.72 -3.41
N LEU A 93 10.77 4.86 -4.53
CA LEU A 93 10.20 6.14 -4.94
C LEU A 93 9.21 6.70 -3.90
N MET A 94 8.38 5.85 -3.31
CA MET A 94 7.50 6.24 -2.21
C MET A 94 8.27 6.66 -0.95
N ARG A 95 9.43 6.03 -0.70
CA ARG A 95 10.29 6.42 0.42
C ARG A 95 10.80 7.85 0.25
N ASP A 96 11.19 8.22 -0.97
CA ASP A 96 11.65 9.57 -1.28
C ASP A 96 10.53 10.61 -1.13
N SER A 97 9.30 10.27 -1.52
CA SER A 97 8.14 11.18 -1.36
C SER A 97 7.63 11.28 0.09
N SER A 98 7.96 10.32 0.95
CA SER A 98 7.54 10.30 2.36
C SER A 98 8.08 11.50 3.16
N TYR A 99 9.24 12.03 2.78
CA TYR A 99 9.83 13.19 3.45
C TYR A 99 8.93 14.44 3.37
N GLY A 100 8.39 14.73 2.17
CA GLY A 100 7.51 15.88 1.97
C GLY A 100 6.19 15.74 2.74
N PHE A 101 5.63 14.53 2.77
CA PHE A 101 4.43 14.22 3.56
C PHE A 101 4.65 14.48 5.05
N ILE A 102 5.75 13.98 5.58
CA ILE A 102 6.10 14.15 6.98
C ILE A 102 6.37 15.61 7.33
N GLN A 103 7.15 16.33 6.51
CA GLN A 103 7.44 17.74 6.73
C GLN A 103 6.15 18.57 6.78
N ARG A 104 5.23 18.34 5.84
CA ARG A 104 3.90 18.97 5.85
C ARG A 104 3.16 18.69 7.16
N GLY A 105 3.21 17.46 7.66
CA GLY A 105 2.55 17.10 8.91
C GLY A 105 3.14 17.77 10.16
N VAL A 106 4.43 18.09 10.13
CA VAL A 106 5.09 18.92 11.17
C VAL A 106 4.62 20.36 11.08
N GLU A 107 4.61 20.94 9.88
CA GLU A 107 4.16 22.32 9.62
C GLU A 107 2.68 22.51 10.00
N GLU A 108 1.84 21.50 9.74
CA GLU A 108 0.44 21.47 10.15
C GLU A 108 0.23 21.16 11.65
N GLY A 109 1.31 20.79 12.36
CA GLY A 109 1.32 20.52 13.81
C GLY A 109 0.76 19.15 14.21
N TYR A 110 0.62 18.22 13.27
CA TYR A 110 0.15 16.86 13.54
C TYR A 110 1.27 15.88 13.89
N PHE A 111 2.47 16.07 13.37
CA PHE A 111 3.66 15.25 13.67
C PHE A 111 4.67 16.02 14.51
N ARG A 112 5.40 15.31 15.37
CA ARG A 112 6.39 15.92 16.25
C ARG A 112 7.65 16.30 15.50
N ALA A 113 8.09 17.55 15.61
CA ALA A 113 9.26 18.07 14.89
C ALA A 113 10.62 17.44 15.31
N ASP A 114 10.69 16.77 16.46
CA ASP A 114 11.92 16.23 17.06
C ASP A 114 12.26 14.80 16.60
N LEU A 115 11.45 14.22 15.71
CA LEU A 115 11.63 12.84 15.27
C LEU A 115 12.68 12.69 14.17
N ASN A 116 13.44 11.60 14.26
CA ASN A 116 14.21 11.13 13.12
C ASN A 116 13.28 10.37 12.15
N TYR A 117 12.87 11.05 11.09
CA TYR A 117 11.90 10.50 10.14
C TYR A 117 12.45 9.37 9.28
N GLN A 118 13.76 9.35 9.01
CA GLN A 118 14.35 8.19 8.33
C GLN A 118 14.18 6.93 9.17
N MET A 119 14.36 7.03 10.49
CA MET A 119 14.11 5.92 11.40
C MET A 119 12.62 5.53 11.47
N ALA A 120 11.72 6.52 11.47
CA ALA A 120 10.28 6.25 11.46
C ALA A 120 9.86 5.48 10.20
N VAL A 121 10.34 5.90 9.03
CA VAL A 121 10.08 5.21 7.75
C VAL A 121 10.62 3.78 7.77
N LEU A 122 11.85 3.56 8.26
CA LEU A 122 12.42 2.22 8.42
C LEU A 122 11.58 1.33 9.36
N GLN A 123 11.02 1.90 10.43
CA GLN A 123 10.14 1.17 11.35
C GLN A 123 8.85 0.71 10.64
N PHE A 124 8.20 1.57 9.85
CA PHE A 124 7.00 1.18 9.11
C PHE A 124 7.29 0.14 8.03
N ASP A 125 8.41 0.27 7.32
CA ASP A 125 8.87 -0.71 6.33
C ASP A 125 9.08 -2.08 6.99
N ALA A 126 9.82 -2.13 8.09
CA ALA A 126 10.08 -3.37 8.84
C ALA A 126 8.79 -3.99 9.39
N MET A 127 7.86 -3.17 9.88
CA MET A 127 6.55 -3.63 10.35
C MET A 127 5.73 -4.23 9.20
N GLY A 128 5.70 -3.58 8.03
CA GLY A 128 5.02 -4.08 6.85
C GLY A 128 5.61 -5.40 6.36
N GLU A 129 6.93 -5.51 6.30
CA GLU A 129 7.64 -6.74 5.96
C GLU A 129 7.31 -7.86 6.95
N TYR A 130 7.31 -7.57 8.26
CA TYR A 130 6.96 -8.55 9.29
C TYR A 130 5.51 -9.05 9.16
N ILE A 131 4.55 -8.14 8.91
CA ILE A 131 3.13 -8.48 8.68
C ILE A 131 3.00 -9.46 7.52
N MET A 132 3.70 -9.20 6.42
CA MET A 132 3.66 -10.05 5.22
C MET A 132 4.38 -11.38 5.44
N GLN A 133 5.58 -11.36 6.01
CA GLN A 133 6.41 -12.56 6.23
C GLN A 133 5.76 -13.54 7.21
N LYS A 134 5.11 -13.02 8.27
CA LYS A 134 4.37 -13.84 9.24
C LYS A 134 2.94 -14.12 8.84
N GLU A 135 2.52 -13.64 7.67
CA GLU A 135 1.16 -13.77 7.15
C GLU A 135 0.09 -13.39 8.20
N LEU A 136 0.31 -12.30 8.95
CA LEU A 136 -0.59 -11.94 10.07
C LEU A 136 -2.02 -11.69 9.59
N TYR A 137 -2.19 -11.28 8.32
CA TYR A 137 -3.48 -11.11 7.66
C TYR A 137 -4.31 -12.42 7.54
N ARG A 138 -3.71 -13.59 7.77
CA ARG A 138 -4.45 -14.87 7.87
C ARG A 138 -5.02 -15.11 9.26
N GLN A 139 -4.44 -14.48 10.28
CA GLN A 139 -4.77 -14.69 11.69
C GLN A 139 -5.64 -13.55 12.23
N TYR A 140 -5.48 -12.35 11.68
CA TYR A 140 -6.15 -11.14 12.11
C TYR A 140 -6.77 -10.41 10.92
N SER A 141 -7.84 -9.66 11.18
CA SER A 141 -8.39 -8.74 10.17
C SER A 141 -7.36 -7.65 9.85
N ILE A 142 -7.44 -7.09 8.64
CA ILE A 142 -6.56 -5.98 8.26
C ILE A 142 -6.84 -4.77 9.14
N GLU A 143 -8.09 -4.55 9.51
CA GLU A 143 -8.49 -3.52 10.45
C GLU A 143 -7.83 -3.69 11.82
N ASP A 144 -7.76 -4.92 12.34
CA ASP A 144 -7.07 -5.20 13.61
C ASP A 144 -5.56 -4.96 13.50
N ILE A 145 -4.96 -5.33 12.37
CA ILE A 145 -3.54 -5.08 12.09
C ILE A 145 -3.27 -3.56 12.07
N PHE A 146 -4.09 -2.79 11.35
CA PHE A 146 -3.96 -1.33 11.34
C PHE A 146 -4.18 -0.74 12.72
N ARG A 147 -5.23 -1.16 13.44
CA ARG A 147 -5.57 -0.65 14.77
C ARG A 147 -4.47 -0.91 15.81
N ASN A 148 -3.91 -2.11 15.83
CA ASN A 148 -3.03 -2.56 16.90
C ASN A 148 -1.53 -2.46 16.57
N LEU A 149 -1.15 -2.30 15.30
CA LEU A 149 0.26 -2.15 14.90
C LEU A 149 0.51 -0.78 14.27
N VAL A 150 -0.23 -0.45 13.20
CA VAL A 150 0.04 0.75 12.40
C VAL A 150 -0.32 2.01 13.17
N PHE A 151 -1.54 2.12 13.70
CA PHE A 151 -1.99 3.30 14.43
C PHE A 151 -1.37 3.42 15.83
N VAL A 152 -0.94 2.31 16.44
CA VAL A 152 -0.12 2.37 17.66
C VAL A 152 1.22 3.05 17.35
N SER A 153 1.89 2.63 16.28
CA SER A 153 3.16 3.23 15.85
C SER A 153 2.98 4.68 15.41
N LEU A 154 1.92 4.98 14.64
CA LEU A 154 1.63 6.32 14.16
C LEU A 154 1.35 7.31 15.29
N ARG A 155 0.60 6.91 16.33
CA ARG A 155 0.38 7.75 17.52
C ARG A 155 1.70 8.16 18.19
N GLY A 156 2.72 7.30 18.18
CA GLY A 156 4.05 7.63 18.71
C GLY A 156 4.77 8.75 17.95
N LEU A 157 4.36 9.02 16.70
CA LEU A 157 4.90 10.09 15.86
C LEU A 157 4.09 11.39 15.96
N CYS A 158 2.86 11.30 16.45
CA CYS A 158 1.93 12.42 16.48
C CYS A 158 2.14 13.32 17.69
N THR A 159 1.77 14.59 17.53
CA THR A 159 1.50 15.50 18.65
C THR A 159 0.14 15.16 19.27
N ASP A 160 -0.23 15.80 20.38
CA ASP A 160 -1.58 15.67 20.96
C ASP A 160 -2.70 16.00 19.94
N LYS A 161 -2.44 16.95 19.04
CA LYS A 161 -3.34 17.29 17.93
C LYS A 161 -3.49 16.14 16.95
N GLY A 162 -2.37 15.50 16.56
CA GLY A 162 -2.38 14.33 15.68
C GLY A 162 -3.03 13.11 16.31
N ILE A 163 -2.80 12.86 17.59
CA ILE A 163 -3.42 11.73 18.32
C ILE A 163 -4.95 11.89 18.32
N LYS A 164 -5.46 13.09 18.62
CA LYS A 164 -6.90 13.37 18.56
C LYS A 164 -7.48 13.11 17.17
N ALA A 165 -6.80 13.54 16.12
CA ALA A 165 -7.22 13.27 14.75
C ALA A 165 -7.26 11.77 14.42
N ILE A 166 -6.27 10.97 14.90
CA ILE A 166 -6.29 9.51 14.74
C ILE A 166 -7.47 8.88 15.47
N ASP A 167 -7.78 9.34 16.69
CA ASP A 167 -8.89 8.80 17.45
C ASP A 167 -10.23 9.10 16.74
N GLU A 168 -10.42 10.31 16.23
CA GLU A 168 -11.61 10.67 15.44
C GLU A 168 -11.79 9.78 14.21
N MET A 169 -10.70 9.39 13.52
CA MET A 169 -10.74 8.45 12.39
C MET A 169 -11.14 7.02 12.79
N LEU A 170 -10.75 6.58 13.98
CA LEU A 170 -10.90 5.19 14.42
C LEU A 170 -12.26 4.87 15.06
N PHE A 171 -12.99 5.92 15.44
CA PHE A 171 -14.30 5.87 16.10
C PHE A 171 -15.46 6.33 15.20
N GLN A 172 -15.20 6.59 13.91
CA GLN A 172 -16.21 6.68 12.85
C GLN A 172 -16.42 5.30 12.20
#